data_AF-A0A2S9YM64-F1
#
_entry.id   AF-A0A2S9YM64-F1
#
_cell.length_a   1.000
_cell.length_b   1.000
_cell.length_c   1.000
_cell.angle_alpha   90.00
_cell.angle_beta   90.00
_cell.angle_gamma   90.00
#
_symmetry.space_group_name_H-M   'P 1'
#
loop_
_entity.id
_entity.type
_entity.pdbx_description
1 polymer ?
#
loop_
_entity_poly.entity_id
_entity_poly.type
_entity_poly.pdbx_seq_one_letter_code
_entity_poly.pdbx_strand_id
1 'polypeptide(L)'
;MSLFGRNKNKGKPPPIEPPSKLVEQAFTDLRVHVRLQEQNIATTAQFRVQLHEAMPKLAPYGSNQYAAVRAVLDWDHQIPSEYMLLRIYTAYSRHEARLLDTQIRARDQAIATDNVFPEFDLQDYGDLDASETYIAVLRPGSAAFEEFRFFSDWRKEVRPPVARAALSAVKQLESFQAAYRARQNDALGSAVVVGWVPPCLAESTAWAVEIWLVVEFDGQVGKANVFMVDSESLAITREYVTEVHVP
;
A
#
# COMPACT_ATOMS: atom_id res chain seq x y z
N MET A 1 17.56 -19.31 -8.32
CA MET A 1 16.20 -19.54 -7.76
C MET A 1 15.57 -18.18 -7.52
N SER A 2 14.31 -17.95 -7.92
CA SER A 2 13.67 -16.64 -7.72
C SER A 2 13.61 -16.31 -6.22
N LEU A 3 14.10 -15.11 -5.86
CA LEU A 3 14.11 -14.59 -4.48
C LEU A 3 12.68 -14.32 -3.95
N PHE A 4 11.72 -14.20 -4.86
CA PHE A 4 10.32 -13.87 -4.57
C PHE A 4 9.48 -15.11 -4.27
N GLY A 5 8.36 -14.91 -3.55
CA GLY A 5 7.34 -15.91 -3.17
C GLY A 5 6.74 -16.76 -4.31
N ARG A 6 5.65 -17.50 -4.06
CA ARG A 6 5.01 -18.29 -5.12
C ARG A 6 4.54 -17.36 -6.25
N ASN A 7 5.16 -17.49 -7.43
CA ASN A 7 4.69 -16.82 -8.65
C ASN A 7 3.32 -17.42 -9.06
N LYS A 8 2.24 -16.64 -8.91
CA LYS A 8 0.88 -17.07 -9.30
C LYS A 8 0.68 -17.12 -10.82
N ASN A 9 1.66 -16.60 -11.57
CA ASN A 9 1.69 -16.58 -13.03
C ASN A 9 2.73 -17.52 -13.64
N LYS A 10 3.30 -18.45 -12.84
CA LYS A 10 4.24 -19.46 -13.35
C LYS A 10 3.60 -20.27 -14.49
N GLY A 11 4.20 -20.20 -15.68
CA GLY A 11 3.72 -20.92 -16.87
C GLY A 11 2.56 -20.25 -17.62
N LYS A 12 2.13 -19.05 -17.21
CA LYS A 12 1.15 -18.26 -17.97
C LYS A 12 1.87 -17.38 -19.01
N PRO A 13 1.25 -17.11 -20.17
CA PRO A 13 1.81 -16.18 -21.14
C PRO A 13 2.00 -14.78 -20.52
N PRO A 14 2.96 -13.98 -21.03
CA PRO A 14 3.14 -12.61 -20.59
C PRO A 14 1.85 -11.80 -20.78
N PRO A 15 1.65 -10.74 -19.98
CA PRO A 15 0.42 -9.99 -20.02
C PRO A 15 0.37 -9.23 -21.34
N ILE A 16 -0.82 -9.16 -21.93
CA ILE A 16 -1.02 -8.44 -23.19
C ILE A 16 -0.84 -6.93 -22.96
N GLU A 17 -1.10 -6.45 -21.72
CA GLU A 17 -1.06 -5.04 -21.37
C GLU A 17 -0.07 -4.78 -20.21
N PRO A 18 0.69 -3.68 -20.27
CA PRO A 18 1.58 -3.30 -19.18
C PRO A 18 0.77 -2.84 -17.95
N PRO A 19 1.33 -2.96 -16.73
CA PRO A 19 0.70 -2.46 -15.50
C PRO A 19 0.18 -1.02 -15.61
N SER A 20 0.92 -0.13 -16.27
CA SER A 20 0.54 1.29 -16.44
C SER A 20 -0.80 1.46 -17.16
N LYS A 21 -1.10 0.63 -18.15
CA LYS A 21 -2.37 0.72 -18.89
C LYS A 21 -3.56 0.28 -18.03
N LEU A 22 -3.38 -0.75 -17.20
CA LEU A 22 -4.41 -1.19 -16.26
C LEU A 22 -4.67 -0.15 -15.18
N VAL A 23 -3.62 0.55 -14.73
CA VAL A 23 -3.74 1.67 -13.78
C VAL A 23 -4.50 2.83 -14.44
N GLU A 24 -4.10 3.25 -15.64
CA GLU A 24 -4.79 4.30 -16.41
C GLU A 24 -6.29 3.99 -16.61
N GLN A 25 -6.61 2.75 -16.99
CA GLN A 25 -7.99 2.30 -17.13
C GLN A 25 -8.74 2.37 -15.79
N ALA A 26 -8.10 2.01 -14.67
CA ALA A 26 -8.72 2.08 -13.35
C ALA A 26 -9.09 3.52 -12.94
N PHE A 27 -8.30 4.52 -13.33
CA PHE A 27 -8.64 5.93 -13.11
C PHE A 27 -9.70 6.46 -14.06
N THR A 28 -9.75 5.94 -15.29
CA THR A 28 -10.86 6.20 -16.23
C THR A 28 -12.18 5.70 -15.61
N ASP A 29 -12.16 4.47 -15.12
CA ASP A 29 -13.29 3.78 -14.47
C ASP A 29 -13.42 4.09 -12.97
N LEU A 30 -12.80 5.18 -12.49
CA LEU A 30 -12.73 5.52 -11.06
C LEU A 30 -14.15 5.52 -10.47
N ARG A 31 -14.34 4.64 -9.48
CA ARG A 31 -15.54 4.62 -8.66
C ARG A 31 -15.41 5.67 -7.57
N VAL A 32 -16.47 6.41 -7.30
CA VAL A 32 -16.51 7.44 -6.26
C VAL A 32 -17.63 7.09 -5.30
N HIS A 33 -17.33 7.06 -4.01
CA HIS A 33 -18.32 6.77 -2.97
C HIS A 33 -19.46 7.79 -3.00
N VAL A 34 -20.70 7.34 -2.75
CA VAL A 34 -21.91 8.15 -2.90
C VAL A 34 -21.89 9.42 -2.04
N ARG A 35 -21.37 9.33 -0.81
CA ARG A 35 -21.21 10.50 0.08
C ARG A 35 -20.28 11.58 -0.46
N LEU A 36 -19.23 11.20 -1.18
CA LEU A 36 -18.36 12.18 -1.85
C LEU A 36 -19.07 12.80 -3.07
N GLN A 37 -19.83 12.00 -3.82
CA GLN A 37 -20.62 12.48 -4.96
C GLN A 37 -21.68 13.50 -4.53
N GLU A 38 -22.41 13.24 -3.44
CA GLU A 38 -23.42 14.14 -2.86
C GLU A 38 -22.82 15.51 -2.44
N GLN A 39 -21.54 15.52 -2.07
CA GLN A 39 -20.77 16.72 -1.74
C GLN A 39 -20.13 17.40 -2.97
N ASN A 40 -20.38 16.90 -4.18
CA ASN A 40 -19.75 17.33 -5.44
C ASN A 40 -18.21 17.20 -5.44
N ILE A 41 -17.67 16.29 -4.64
CA ILE A 41 -16.23 16.06 -4.54
C ILE A 41 -15.80 15.10 -5.65
N ALA A 42 -14.69 15.42 -6.33
CA ALA A 42 -14.03 14.58 -7.34
C ALA A 42 -14.93 14.12 -8.51
N THR A 43 -15.92 14.94 -8.87
CA THR A 43 -16.91 14.62 -9.90
C THR A 43 -16.43 14.92 -11.33
N THR A 44 -15.33 15.66 -11.49
CA THR A 44 -14.85 16.11 -12.81
C THR A 44 -13.88 15.11 -13.43
N ALA A 45 -13.94 14.96 -14.76
CA ALA A 45 -12.96 14.16 -15.50
C ALA A 45 -11.53 14.70 -15.35
N GLN A 46 -11.37 16.02 -15.27
CA GLN A 46 -10.07 16.65 -15.06
C GLN A 46 -9.43 16.23 -13.73
N PHE A 47 -10.21 16.12 -12.66
CA PHE A 47 -9.71 15.65 -11.37
C PHE A 47 -9.19 14.21 -11.47
N ARG A 48 -9.87 13.33 -12.22
CA ARG A 48 -9.42 11.94 -12.43
C ARG A 48 -8.06 11.88 -13.13
N VAL A 49 -7.85 12.76 -14.12
CA VAL A 49 -6.56 12.87 -14.82
C VAL A 49 -5.47 13.33 -13.86
N GLN A 50 -5.72 14.39 -13.09
CA GLN A 50 -4.76 14.88 -12.09
C GLN A 50 -4.43 13.83 -11.03
N LEU A 51 -5.42 13.05 -10.60
CA LEU A 51 -5.25 11.98 -9.64
C LEU A 51 -4.40 10.83 -10.19
N HIS A 52 -4.60 10.47 -11.46
CA HIS A 52 -3.75 9.50 -12.15
C HIS A 52 -2.31 10.01 -12.30
N GLU A 53 -2.12 11.29 -12.66
CA GLU A 53 -0.80 11.91 -12.80
C GLU A 53 -0.03 11.97 -11.47
N ALA A 54 -0.73 12.18 -10.36
CA ALA A 54 -0.14 12.15 -9.01
C ALA A 54 0.23 10.73 -8.55
N MET A 55 -0.30 9.69 -9.21
CA MET A 55 -0.11 8.31 -8.80
C MET A 55 1.34 7.86 -9.02
N PRO A 56 2.05 7.37 -7.99
CA PRO A 56 3.36 6.81 -8.19
C PRO A 56 3.26 5.53 -9.04
N LYS A 57 4.33 5.23 -9.78
CA LYS A 57 4.38 4.06 -10.64
C LYS A 57 4.28 2.77 -9.82
N LEU A 58 3.19 2.03 -10.02
CA LEU A 58 2.98 0.73 -9.40
C LEU A 58 3.78 -0.37 -10.14
N ALA A 59 4.25 -1.34 -9.37
CA ALA A 59 5.01 -2.48 -9.87
C ALA A 59 4.54 -3.76 -9.16
N PRO A 60 4.09 -4.80 -9.89
CA PRO A 60 3.63 -6.04 -9.26
C PRO A 60 4.78 -6.73 -8.51
N TYR A 61 4.45 -7.40 -7.40
CA TYR A 61 5.45 -8.11 -6.62
C TYR A 61 6.14 -9.26 -7.38
N GLY A 62 7.46 -9.24 -7.36
CA GLY A 62 8.33 -10.28 -7.91
C GLY A 62 8.05 -10.53 -9.40
N SER A 63 7.77 -11.78 -9.75
CA SER A 63 7.46 -12.18 -11.13
C SER A 63 5.96 -12.25 -11.41
N ASN A 64 5.11 -11.68 -10.53
CA ASN A 64 3.69 -11.58 -10.80
C ASN A 64 3.41 -10.48 -11.84
N GLN A 65 2.16 -10.43 -12.27
CA GLN A 65 1.64 -9.44 -13.21
C GLN A 65 0.22 -9.11 -12.78
N TYR A 66 -0.21 -7.87 -12.95
CA TYR A 66 -1.60 -7.51 -12.71
C TYR A 66 -2.47 -8.07 -13.83
N ALA A 67 -3.51 -8.79 -13.44
CA ALA A 67 -4.62 -9.16 -14.31
C ALA A 67 -5.74 -8.11 -14.28
N ALA A 68 -5.83 -7.34 -13.19
CA ALA A 68 -6.77 -6.24 -13.02
C ALA A 68 -6.26 -5.25 -11.97
N VAL A 69 -6.66 -3.99 -12.15
CA VAL A 69 -6.54 -2.91 -11.17
C VAL A 69 -7.93 -2.26 -11.04
N ARG A 70 -8.33 -1.90 -9.82
CA ARG A 70 -9.57 -1.18 -9.51
C ARG A 70 -9.23 0.02 -8.63
N ALA A 71 -9.75 1.18 -8.99
CA ALA A 71 -9.60 2.39 -8.19
C ALA A 71 -10.97 2.80 -7.63
N VAL A 72 -10.99 3.10 -6.33
CA VAL A 72 -12.15 3.63 -5.63
C VAL A 72 -11.71 4.86 -4.84
N LEU A 73 -12.38 5.98 -5.03
CA LEU A 73 -12.27 7.15 -4.17
C LEU A 73 -13.36 7.05 -3.10
N ASP A 74 -12.92 6.78 -1.88
CA ASP A 74 -13.74 6.32 -0.78
C ASP A 74 -13.88 7.39 0.32
N TRP A 75 -14.91 7.23 1.14
CA TRP A 75 -15.35 8.23 2.11
C TRP A 75 -14.66 8.06 3.46
N ASP A 76 -14.50 9.17 4.18
CA ASP A 76 -13.84 9.28 5.48
C ASP A 76 -14.81 9.15 6.67
N HIS A 77 -16.08 8.83 6.40
CA HIS A 77 -17.16 8.78 7.38
C HIS A 77 -17.49 10.13 8.05
N GLN A 78 -17.16 11.26 7.40
CA GLN A 78 -17.47 12.60 7.91
C GLN A 78 -18.31 13.43 6.93
N ILE A 79 -19.20 14.27 7.47
CA ILE A 79 -19.97 15.26 6.70
C ILE A 79 -19.86 16.63 7.40
N PRO A 80 -19.24 17.64 6.75
CA PRO A 80 -18.52 17.55 5.48
C PRO A 80 -17.28 16.64 5.58
N SER A 81 -16.87 16.06 4.45
CA SER A 81 -15.66 15.23 4.41
C SER A 81 -14.44 16.12 4.63
N GLU A 82 -13.52 15.69 5.49
CA GLU A 82 -12.22 16.33 5.66
C GLU A 82 -11.16 15.68 4.77
N TYR A 83 -11.35 14.39 4.47
CA TYR A 83 -10.45 13.57 3.68
C TYR A 83 -11.20 12.74 2.63
N MET A 84 -10.44 12.23 1.66
CA MET A 84 -10.85 11.19 0.73
C MET A 84 -9.79 10.10 0.73
N LEU A 85 -10.23 8.84 0.64
CA LEU A 85 -9.35 7.69 0.61
C LEU A 85 -9.31 7.11 -0.80
N LEU A 86 -8.22 7.31 -1.53
CA LEU A 86 -8.02 6.62 -2.81
C LEU A 86 -7.51 5.20 -2.54
N ARG A 87 -8.37 4.21 -2.78
CA ARG A 87 -8.07 2.78 -2.63
C ARG A 87 -7.82 2.16 -4.00
N ILE A 88 -6.63 1.62 -4.21
CA ILE A 88 -6.25 0.89 -5.41
C ILE A 88 -6.11 -0.60 -5.06
N TYR A 89 -6.97 -1.43 -5.65
CA TYR A 89 -6.95 -2.88 -5.49
C TYR A 89 -6.37 -3.53 -6.74
N THR A 90 -5.40 -4.42 -6.57
CA THR A 90 -4.84 -5.19 -7.67
C THR A 90 -5.11 -6.69 -7.51
N ALA A 91 -5.23 -7.37 -8.64
CA ALA A 91 -5.35 -8.83 -8.68
C ALA A 91 -4.31 -9.41 -9.63
N TYR A 92 -3.60 -10.46 -9.23
CA TYR A 92 -2.61 -11.10 -10.10
C TYR A 92 -3.20 -12.08 -11.10
N SER A 93 -4.45 -12.51 -10.88
CA SER A 93 -5.15 -13.46 -11.74
C SER A 93 -6.57 -13.01 -12.06
N ARG A 94 -7.09 -13.51 -13.19
CA ARG A 94 -8.49 -13.28 -13.60
C ARG A 94 -9.50 -13.84 -12.59
N HIS A 95 -9.12 -14.87 -11.83
CA HIS A 95 -9.99 -15.43 -10.80
C HIS A 95 -10.13 -14.45 -9.63
N GLU A 96 -9.00 -13.97 -9.10
CA GLU A 96 -8.97 -12.94 -8.04
C GLU A 96 -9.68 -11.66 -8.50
N ALA A 97 -9.49 -11.24 -9.76
CA ALA A 97 -10.19 -10.08 -10.33
C ALA A 97 -11.72 -10.24 -10.28
N ARG A 98 -12.25 -11.43 -10.61
CA ARG A 98 -13.69 -11.71 -10.54
C ARG A 98 -14.22 -11.72 -9.10
N LEU A 99 -13.42 -12.21 -8.15
CA LEU A 99 -13.78 -12.17 -6.73
C LEU A 99 -13.82 -10.72 -6.24
N LEU A 100 -12.82 -9.91 -6.57
CA LEU A 100 -12.79 -8.49 -6.28
C LEU A 100 -14.01 -7.75 -6.88
N ASP A 101 -14.33 -7.99 -8.15
CA ASP A 101 -15.51 -7.41 -8.80
C ASP A 101 -16.84 -7.84 -8.15
N THR A 102 -16.87 -9.03 -7.54
CA THR A 102 -18.05 -9.51 -6.81
C THR A 102 -18.17 -8.81 -5.46
N GLN A 103 -17.06 -8.64 -4.74
CA GLN A 103 -17.03 -7.90 -3.47
C GLN A 103 -17.41 -6.43 -3.66
N ILE A 104 -16.89 -5.77 -4.70
CA ILE A 104 -17.24 -4.38 -5.03
C ILE A 104 -18.74 -4.24 -5.30
N ARG A 105 -19.32 -5.14 -6.11
CA ARG A 105 -20.77 -5.13 -6.41
C ARG A 105 -21.62 -5.41 -5.17
N ALA A 106 -21.18 -6.30 -4.28
CA ALA A 106 -21.86 -6.53 -3.01
C ALA A 106 -21.84 -5.27 -2.13
N ARG A 107 -20.70 -4.55 -2.09
CA ARG A 107 -20.58 -3.29 -1.37
C ARG A 107 -21.44 -2.19 -1.98
N ASP A 108 -21.47 -2.05 -3.31
CA ASP A 108 -22.37 -1.15 -4.02
C ASP A 108 -23.83 -1.38 -3.60
N GLN A 109 -24.25 -2.65 -3.55
CA GLN A 109 -25.61 -3.02 -3.19
C GLN A 109 -25.94 -2.71 -1.72
N ALA A 110 -25.00 -2.96 -0.80
CA ALA A 110 -25.17 -2.63 0.61
C ALA A 110 -25.32 -1.11 0.80
N ILE A 111 -24.40 -0.33 0.22
CA ILE A 111 -24.44 1.15 0.23
C ILE A 111 -25.76 1.66 -0.34
N ALA A 112 -26.21 1.13 -1.48
CA ALA A 112 -27.46 1.55 -2.10
C ALA A 112 -28.71 1.20 -1.27
N THR A 113 -28.66 0.09 -0.53
CA THR A 113 -29.76 -0.33 0.36
C THR A 113 -29.85 0.57 1.58
N ASP A 114 -28.70 0.96 2.14
CA ASP A 114 -28.61 1.73 3.38
C ASP A 114 -28.62 3.25 3.16
N ASN A 115 -28.43 3.73 1.91
CA ASN A 115 -28.47 5.16 1.57
C ASN A 115 -29.91 5.71 1.54
N VAL A 116 -30.53 5.77 2.72
CA VAL A 116 -31.90 6.30 2.90
C VAL A 116 -31.85 7.76 3.38
N PHE A 117 -30.90 8.09 4.25
CA PHE A 117 -30.75 9.42 4.83
C PHE A 117 -29.29 9.89 4.78
N PRO A 118 -29.00 11.15 4.39
CA PRO A 118 -27.64 11.69 4.30
C PRO A 118 -26.85 11.68 5.60
N GLU A 119 -27.52 11.87 6.73
CA GLU A 119 -26.90 11.95 8.06
C GLU A 119 -26.42 10.60 8.61
N PHE A 120 -26.85 9.48 8.00
CA PHE A 120 -26.45 8.17 8.46
C PHE A 120 -25.18 7.69 7.78
N ASP A 121 -24.39 7.00 8.60
CA ASP A 121 -23.18 6.35 8.17
C ASP A 121 -23.47 5.25 7.15
N LEU A 122 -22.57 5.09 6.19
CA LEU A 122 -22.65 4.11 5.12
C LEU A 122 -21.36 3.30 5.13
N GLN A 123 -21.46 2.06 4.66
CA GLN A 123 -20.26 1.24 4.48
C GLN A 123 -19.32 1.91 3.47
N ASP A 124 -18.03 1.92 3.79
CA ASP A 124 -16.99 2.36 2.85
C ASP A 124 -16.65 1.23 1.85
N TYR A 125 -15.52 1.31 1.16
CA TYR A 125 -14.97 0.20 0.37
C TYR A 125 -13.73 -0.42 1.05
N GLY A 126 -13.59 -0.29 2.36
CA GLY A 126 -12.53 -0.92 3.14
C GLY A 126 -12.56 -2.45 3.10
N ASP A 127 -11.41 -3.05 3.38
CA ASP A 127 -11.25 -4.49 3.64
C ASP A 127 -11.75 -5.42 2.54
N LEU A 128 -11.52 -5.06 1.27
CA LEU A 128 -11.75 -5.96 0.15
C LEU A 128 -10.52 -6.83 -0.11
N ASP A 129 -10.75 -8.12 -0.36
CA ASP A 129 -9.67 -9.06 -0.66
C ASP A 129 -9.03 -8.74 -2.02
N ALA A 130 -7.75 -8.39 -1.99
CA ALA A 130 -6.95 -8.11 -3.17
C ALA A 130 -5.52 -8.65 -3.00
N SER A 131 -4.82 -8.81 -4.12
CA SER A 131 -3.41 -9.25 -4.10
C SER A 131 -2.48 -8.18 -3.52
N GLU A 132 -2.73 -6.93 -3.89
CA GLU A 132 -2.09 -5.74 -3.33
C GLU A 132 -3.16 -4.66 -3.17
N THR A 133 -3.11 -3.94 -2.07
CA THR A 133 -3.95 -2.79 -1.81
C THR A 133 -3.07 -1.58 -1.52
N TYR A 134 -3.30 -0.50 -2.25
CA TYR A 134 -2.67 0.80 -1.98
C TYR A 134 -3.73 1.78 -1.51
N ILE A 135 -3.41 2.58 -0.50
CA ILE A 135 -4.34 3.57 0.05
C ILE A 135 -3.63 4.90 0.08
N ALA A 136 -4.17 5.90 -0.62
CA ALA A 136 -3.74 7.28 -0.54
C ALA A 136 -4.74 8.12 0.25
N VAL A 137 -4.25 9.03 1.09
CA VAL A 137 -5.08 10.00 1.80
C VAL A 137 -4.96 11.34 1.09
N LEU A 138 -6.11 11.96 0.79
CA LEU A 138 -6.21 13.25 0.10
C LEU A 138 -7.17 14.18 0.82
N ARG A 139 -7.00 15.48 0.61
CA ARG A 139 -8.02 16.48 0.99
C ARG A 139 -8.99 16.75 -0.15
N PRO A 140 -10.28 17.03 0.12
CA PRO A 140 -11.22 17.48 -0.89
C PRO A 140 -10.67 18.65 -1.73
N GLY A 141 -10.79 18.54 -3.05
CA GLY A 141 -10.30 19.55 -4.00
C GLY A 141 -8.80 19.48 -4.33
N SER A 142 -8.04 18.59 -3.69
CA SER A 142 -6.62 18.35 -4.00
C SER A 142 -6.41 16.94 -4.56
N ALA A 143 -5.57 16.82 -5.59
CA ALA A 143 -5.10 15.54 -6.10
C ALA A 143 -3.77 15.09 -5.46
N ALA A 144 -3.20 15.91 -4.57
CA ALA A 144 -1.96 15.59 -3.87
C ALA A 144 -2.22 14.59 -2.73
N PHE A 145 -1.34 13.59 -2.62
CA PHE A 145 -1.40 12.61 -1.55
C PHE A 145 -0.69 13.14 -0.30
N GLU A 146 -1.40 13.22 0.82
CA GLU A 146 -0.79 13.49 2.13
C GLU A 146 -0.10 12.25 2.67
N GLU A 147 -0.62 11.08 2.31
CA GLU A 147 -0.08 9.80 2.69
C GLU A 147 -0.32 8.76 1.61
N PHE A 148 0.60 7.79 1.48
CA PHE A 148 0.46 6.66 0.58
C PHE A 148 0.93 5.39 1.30
N ARG A 149 0.04 4.39 1.40
CA ARG A 149 0.26 3.15 2.16
C ARG A 149 0.11 1.93 1.26
N PHE A 150 0.76 0.84 1.66
CA PHE A 150 0.68 -0.46 0.99
C PHE A 150 0.31 -1.56 1.99
N PHE A 151 -0.66 -2.38 1.57
CA PHE A 151 -1.17 -3.51 2.32
C PHE A 151 -1.25 -4.75 1.44
N SER A 152 -0.90 -5.88 2.02
CA SER A 152 -1.10 -7.20 1.44
C SER A 152 -0.87 -8.28 2.50
N ASP A 153 -1.66 -9.34 2.49
CA ASP A 153 -1.55 -10.44 3.45
C ASP A 153 -0.18 -11.12 3.39
N TRP A 154 0.36 -11.27 2.19
CA TRP A 154 1.66 -11.93 1.98
C TRP A 154 2.84 -10.99 2.25
N ARG A 155 2.63 -9.71 2.57
CA ARG A 155 3.71 -8.72 2.78
C ARG A 155 4.76 -9.19 3.78
N LYS A 156 4.34 -9.92 4.82
CA LYS A 156 5.23 -10.43 5.88
C LYS A 156 6.00 -11.69 5.48
N GLU A 157 5.70 -12.29 4.32
CA GLU A 157 6.33 -13.52 3.82
C GLU A 157 7.72 -13.25 3.19
N VAL A 158 8.65 -12.73 3.98
CA VAL A 158 10.05 -12.57 3.55
C VAL A 158 10.82 -13.86 3.79
N ARG A 159 11.40 -14.42 2.73
CA ARG A 159 12.15 -15.68 2.83
C ARG A 159 13.42 -15.51 3.69
N PRO A 160 13.79 -16.50 4.53
CA PRO A 160 14.93 -16.38 5.44
C PRO A 160 16.27 -15.98 4.80
N PRO A 161 16.66 -16.47 3.60
CA PRO A 161 17.89 -16.01 2.96
C PRO A 161 17.87 -14.52 2.59
N VAL A 162 16.73 -14.02 2.13
CA VAL A 162 16.54 -12.60 1.75
C VAL A 162 16.54 -11.73 3.00
N ALA A 163 15.79 -12.13 4.03
CA ALA A 163 15.77 -11.47 5.33
C ALA A 163 17.19 -11.34 5.92
N ARG A 164 17.98 -12.43 5.90
CA ARG A 164 19.36 -12.40 6.41
C ARG A 164 20.27 -11.47 5.60
N ALA A 165 20.16 -11.48 4.28
CA ALA A 165 20.96 -10.61 3.42
C ALA A 165 20.64 -9.13 3.68
N ALA A 166 19.36 -8.78 3.72
CA ALA A 166 18.92 -7.41 4.01
C ALA A 166 19.35 -6.94 5.41
N LEU A 167 19.17 -7.79 6.44
CA LEU A 167 19.64 -7.49 7.80
C LEU A 167 21.16 -7.32 7.86
N SER A 168 21.91 -8.14 7.12
CA SER A 168 23.36 -8.02 7.05
C SER A 168 23.78 -6.69 6.44
N ALA A 169 23.11 -6.24 5.38
CA ALA A 169 23.38 -4.95 4.74
C ALA A 169 23.13 -3.78 5.71
N VAL A 170 21.97 -3.76 6.37
CA VAL A 170 21.62 -2.71 7.35
C VAL A 170 22.61 -2.65 8.51
N LYS A 171 23.07 -3.80 9.02
CA LYS A 171 24.03 -3.85 10.13
C LYS A 171 25.41 -3.25 9.82
N GLN A 172 25.77 -3.10 8.54
CA GLN A 172 27.01 -2.45 8.14
C GLN A 172 26.91 -0.92 8.14
N LEU A 173 25.70 -0.34 8.22
CA LEU A 173 25.53 1.10 8.22
C LEU A 173 26.03 1.75 9.51
N GLU A 174 26.72 2.87 9.38
CA GLU A 174 27.13 3.69 10.53
C GLU A 174 25.89 4.24 11.26
N SER A 175 24.88 4.70 10.53
CA SER A 175 23.62 5.19 11.10
C SER A 175 22.92 4.11 11.94
N PHE A 176 22.85 2.88 11.43
CA PHE A 176 22.36 1.73 12.17
C PHE A 176 23.18 1.48 13.44
N GLN A 177 24.51 1.44 13.34
CA GLN A 177 25.36 1.16 14.50
C GLN A 177 25.28 2.26 15.56
N ALA A 178 25.14 3.51 15.14
CA ALA A 178 24.93 4.65 16.04
C ALA A 178 23.58 4.54 16.76
N ALA A 179 22.50 4.31 16.03
CA ALA A 179 21.17 4.11 16.61
C ALA A 179 21.13 2.89 17.55
N TYR A 180 21.79 1.79 17.16
CA TYR A 180 21.90 0.59 17.98
C TYR A 180 22.62 0.86 19.30
N ARG A 181 23.67 1.69 19.32
CA ARG A 181 24.38 2.06 20.56
C ARG A 181 23.61 3.07 21.42
N ALA A 182 22.81 3.93 20.79
CA ALA A 182 22.06 4.99 21.45
C ALA A 182 20.68 4.56 22.00
N ARG A 183 20.27 3.30 21.77
CA ARG A 183 18.95 2.80 22.20
C ARG A 183 18.77 2.90 23.71
N GLN A 184 17.53 3.09 24.14
CA GLN A 184 17.15 3.29 25.54
C GLN A 184 17.59 2.15 26.46
N ASN A 185 17.46 0.89 26.01
CA ASN A 185 17.99 -0.28 26.70
C ASN A 185 18.13 -1.48 25.75
N ASP A 186 18.87 -2.50 26.18
CA ASP A 186 19.09 -3.74 25.41
C ASP A 186 17.87 -4.67 25.34
N ALA A 187 16.83 -4.44 26.15
CA ALA A 187 15.62 -5.26 26.15
C ALA A 187 14.71 -4.99 24.94
N LEU A 188 14.96 -3.93 24.16
CA LEU A 188 14.24 -3.61 22.92
C LEU A 188 14.47 -4.61 21.78
N GLY A 189 15.43 -5.52 21.94
CA GLY A 189 15.72 -6.58 20.97
C GLY A 189 16.57 -6.12 19.79
N SER A 190 16.76 -7.02 18.83
CA SER A 190 17.51 -6.74 17.60
C SER A 190 16.61 -6.13 16.53
N ALA A 191 17.22 -5.60 15.47
CA ALA A 191 16.49 -5.21 14.27
C ALA A 191 15.64 -6.37 13.71
N VAL A 192 14.41 -6.06 13.29
CA VAL A 192 13.42 -7.02 12.81
C VAL A 192 13.06 -6.72 11.36
N VAL A 193 12.83 -7.77 10.58
CA VAL A 193 12.26 -7.65 9.24
C VAL A 193 10.75 -7.52 9.38
N VAL A 194 10.20 -6.42 8.88
CA VAL A 194 8.75 -6.14 8.95
C VAL A 194 8.03 -6.75 7.76
N GLY A 195 8.58 -6.60 6.55
CA GLY A 195 7.98 -7.16 5.36
C GLY A 195 8.49 -6.55 4.06
N TRP A 196 7.80 -6.87 2.97
CA TRP A 196 8.03 -6.31 1.65
C TRP A 196 7.45 -4.89 1.52
N VAL A 197 8.11 -4.04 0.75
CA VAL A 197 7.66 -2.69 0.44
C VAL A 197 7.80 -2.43 -1.06
N PRO A 198 6.77 -1.87 -1.73
CA PRO A 198 6.81 -1.61 -3.16
C PRO A 198 7.84 -0.53 -3.51
N PRO A 199 8.39 -0.55 -4.74
CA PRO A 199 9.45 0.38 -5.16
C PRO A 199 9.10 1.85 -4.94
N CYS A 200 7.85 2.22 -5.21
CA CYS A 200 7.36 3.58 -5.03
C CYS A 200 7.40 4.11 -3.59
N LEU A 201 7.30 3.24 -2.59
CA LEU A 201 7.37 3.62 -1.17
C LEU A 201 8.78 3.50 -0.60
N ALA A 202 9.58 2.61 -1.17
CA ALA A 202 10.95 2.37 -0.75
C ALA A 202 11.97 3.29 -1.44
N GLU A 203 11.54 4.11 -2.41
CA GLU A 203 12.43 4.93 -3.26
C GLU A 203 13.49 4.08 -3.97
N SER A 204 13.07 2.88 -4.41
CA SER A 204 13.95 1.86 -4.97
C SER A 204 13.56 1.48 -6.40
N THR A 205 14.44 0.76 -7.09
CA THR A 205 14.17 0.23 -8.43
C THR A 205 13.44 -1.11 -8.40
N ALA A 206 13.74 -1.95 -7.41
CA ALA A 206 13.08 -3.22 -7.16
C ALA A 206 12.27 -3.16 -5.86
N TRP A 207 11.50 -4.21 -5.58
CA TRP A 207 10.83 -4.34 -4.28
C TRP A 207 11.87 -4.35 -3.16
N ALA A 208 11.56 -3.73 -2.03
CA ALA A 208 12.46 -3.61 -0.90
C ALA A 208 11.98 -4.45 0.30
N VAL A 209 12.93 -4.76 1.18
CA VAL A 209 12.66 -5.32 2.50
C VAL A 209 12.75 -4.21 3.53
N GLU A 210 11.68 -4.04 4.30
CA GLU A 210 11.62 -3.09 5.41
C GLU A 210 12.16 -3.73 6.69
N ILE A 211 13.09 -3.02 7.33
CA ILE A 211 13.72 -3.42 8.58
C ILE A 211 13.54 -2.32 9.60
N TRP A 212 13.08 -2.69 10.79
CA TRP A 212 12.90 -1.77 11.91
C TRP A 212 13.91 -2.06 13.01
N LEU A 213 14.51 -1.01 13.56
CA LEU A 213 15.25 -1.02 14.80
C LEU A 213 14.51 -0.14 15.82
N VAL A 214 13.88 -0.76 16.82
CA VAL A 214 13.26 -0.02 17.92
C VAL A 214 14.37 0.58 18.78
N VAL A 215 14.32 1.89 19.00
CA VAL A 215 15.35 2.66 19.73
C VAL A 215 14.84 3.18 21.07
N GLU A 216 13.53 3.43 21.20
CA GLU A 216 12.86 3.89 22.41
C GLU A 216 11.50 3.20 22.52
N PHE A 217 11.06 2.84 23.72
CA PHE A 217 9.73 2.30 23.96
C PHE A 217 9.34 2.47 25.44
N ASP A 218 8.22 3.15 25.70
CA ASP A 218 7.75 3.44 27.06
C ASP A 218 6.62 2.52 27.55
N GLY A 219 6.19 1.56 26.72
CA GLY A 219 5.06 0.66 26.99
C GLY A 219 3.79 1.00 26.22
N GLN A 220 3.67 2.23 25.70
CA GLN A 220 2.55 2.68 24.86
C GLN A 220 3.02 3.15 23.49
N VAL A 221 4.06 3.98 23.46
CA VAL A 221 4.64 4.54 22.26
C VAL A 221 6.15 4.24 22.23
N GLY A 222 6.63 3.85 21.06
CA GLY A 222 8.04 3.70 20.78
C GLY A 222 8.48 4.54 19.59
N LYS A 223 9.80 4.55 19.38
CA LYS A 223 10.40 5.06 18.15
C LYS A 223 11.22 3.95 17.50
N ALA A 224 11.16 3.88 16.19
CA ALA A 224 11.98 2.97 15.41
C ALA A 224 12.68 3.70 14.26
N ASN A 225 13.94 3.34 14.04
CA ASN A 225 14.62 3.64 12.79
C ASN A 225 14.20 2.59 11.76
N VAL A 226 13.71 3.05 10.62
CA VAL A 226 13.24 2.23 9.51
C VAL A 226 14.26 2.29 8.38
N PHE A 227 14.60 1.13 7.83
CA PHE A 227 15.50 0.98 6.71
C PHE A 227 14.81 0.21 5.60
N MET A 228 14.80 0.76 4.38
CA MET A 228 14.32 0.09 3.18
C MET A 228 15.52 -0.45 2.40
N VAL A 229 15.58 -1.77 2.22
CA VAL A 229 16.68 -2.43 1.51
C VAL A 229 16.19 -2.96 0.17
N ASP A 230 16.68 -2.41 -0.93
CA ASP A 230 16.37 -2.91 -2.28
C ASP A 230 16.79 -4.38 -2.41
N SER A 231 15.88 -5.25 -2.82
CA SER A 231 16.10 -6.71 -2.74
C SER A 231 17.04 -7.28 -3.79
N GLU A 232 17.39 -6.51 -4.82
CA GLU A 232 18.29 -6.93 -5.89
C GLU A 232 19.70 -6.40 -5.65
N SER A 233 19.81 -5.10 -5.37
CA SER A 233 21.10 -4.43 -5.15
C SER A 233 21.60 -4.52 -3.70
N LEU A 234 20.72 -4.81 -2.75
CA LEU A 234 20.97 -4.73 -1.30
C LEU A 234 21.37 -3.32 -0.82
N ALA A 235 21.13 -2.29 -1.63
CA ALA A 235 21.33 -0.90 -1.24
C ALA A 235 20.22 -0.46 -0.28
N ILE A 236 20.57 0.38 0.69
CA ILE A 236 19.59 1.05 1.53
C ILE A 236 19.12 2.29 0.79
N THR A 237 17.86 2.28 0.37
CA THR A 237 17.28 3.31 -0.51
C THR A 237 16.53 4.37 0.26
N ARG A 238 16.09 4.06 1.48
CA ARG A 238 15.37 5.00 2.33
C ARG A 238 15.64 4.68 3.80
N GLU A 239 15.89 5.72 4.59
CA GLU A 239 16.05 5.67 6.04
C GLU A 239 15.22 6.80 6.69
N TYR A 240 14.43 6.48 7.71
CA TYR A 240 13.67 7.47 8.47
C TYR A 240 13.32 6.97 9.87
N VAL A 241 12.87 7.88 10.74
CA VAL A 241 12.37 7.54 12.08
C VAL A 241 10.85 7.56 12.06
N THR A 242 10.23 6.56 12.67
CA THR A 242 8.78 6.48 12.86
C THR A 242 8.44 6.23 14.32
N GLU A 243 7.21 6.58 14.69
CA GLU A 243 6.62 6.11 15.93
C GLU A 243 6.09 4.69 15.77
N VAL A 244 6.19 3.91 16.85
CA VAL A 244 5.66 2.56 16.98
C VAL A 244 4.56 2.61 18.01
N HIS A 245 3.34 2.29 17.60
CA HIS A 245 2.19 2.22 18.48
C HIS A 245 1.88 0.75 18.78
N VAL A 246 1.67 0.41 20.05
CA VAL A 246 1.16 -0.92 20.41
C VAL A 246 -0.33 -0.95 20.05
N PRO A 247 -0.82 -1.96 19.30
CA PRO A 247 -2.24 -2.14 19.08
C PRO A 247 -3.02 -2.40 20.37
#